data_AF-A0A1N7TL87-F1
#
_entry.id   AF-A0A1N7TL87-F1
#
_cell.length_a   1.000
_cell.length_b   1.000
_cell.length_c   1.000
_cell.angle_alpha   90.00
_cell.angle_beta   90.00
_cell.angle_gamma   90.00
#
_symmetry.space_group_name_H-M   'P 1'
#
loop_
_entity.id
_entity.type
_entity.pdbx_description
1 polymer ?
#
loop_
_entity_poly.entity_id
_entity_poly.type
_entity_poly.pdbx_seq_one_letter_code
_entity_poly.pdbx_strand_id
1 'polypeptide(L)'
;MSFATSRRTRLIEGIDSRVPVPAQSSNDAETLTEIYDSDTYGLNAMRETLPSHCYKKIREVIASGQPLDSTIADMVANGMKEWAIKRGATHYTHWFQPLNGLVAEKHDAFVSIFPGDDRLLLEFSGLQLIKGEPDASSFPSGGLRSTWEARGYTVWDATSPAFIRKDENGATLCIPTAFCSWTGEALDQKTPLLRSMERVSEESCKTLSTIFKENYKNVSPTLGIEQVCEFFLIDRHFYLSRPDLISCGRTLIGAKPPKGQELEDHYFGTMNSRIVACIQDVEWQMWKLGMPLKTRHNEVAPGQYEVAPIFERANVASDHNMILMDVLKATAIRHGLVCLLHEKPFDGVNGSGKHNNYSLATNTGSNLLEPGTTPAQNARFICFLTAIIRAVDLHADLLRASVANTGNEHRLGANEAPPAIISIY
;
A
#
# COMPACT_ATOMS: atom_id res chain seq x y z
N MET A 1 35.11 -30.98 -29.21
CA MET A 1 33.71 -30.55 -29.38
C MET A 1 33.49 -29.34 -28.50
N SER A 2 33.38 -28.16 -29.10
CA SER A 2 33.08 -26.91 -28.37
C SER A 2 31.69 -27.06 -27.75
N PHE A 3 31.61 -27.10 -26.42
CA PHE A 3 30.34 -26.85 -25.75
C PHE A 3 29.94 -25.43 -26.14
N ALA A 4 28.99 -25.31 -27.05
CA ALA A 4 28.34 -24.04 -27.33
C ALA A 4 27.94 -23.45 -25.98
N THR A 5 28.51 -22.29 -25.62
CA THR A 5 28.27 -21.62 -24.35
C THR A 5 26.77 -21.42 -24.22
N SER A 6 26.14 -22.28 -23.42
CA SER A 6 24.68 -22.31 -23.31
C SER A 6 24.24 -20.91 -22.93
N ARG A 7 23.10 -20.44 -23.46
CA ARG A 7 22.56 -19.11 -23.13
C ARG A 7 22.57 -18.88 -21.62
N ARG A 8 22.33 -19.93 -20.84
CA ARG A 8 22.36 -19.94 -19.37
C ARG A 8 23.75 -19.65 -18.78
N THR A 9 24.82 -20.24 -19.32
CA THR A 9 26.19 -20.03 -18.83
C THR A 9 26.61 -18.56 -18.98
N ARG A 10 26.30 -17.94 -20.14
CA ARG A 10 26.55 -16.51 -20.37
C ARG A 10 25.75 -15.60 -19.45
N LEU A 11 24.53 -15.98 -19.08
CA LEU A 11 23.72 -15.23 -18.11
C LEU A 11 24.33 -15.31 -16.71
N ILE A 12 24.83 -16.47 -16.30
CA ILE A 12 25.49 -16.64 -14.99
C ILE A 12 26.75 -15.77 -14.91
N GLU A 13 27.62 -15.82 -15.92
CA GLU A 13 28.82 -14.97 -15.98
C GLU A 13 28.49 -13.48 -15.90
N GLY A 14 27.41 -13.05 -16.59
CA GLY A 14 26.92 -11.68 -16.53
C GLY A 14 26.41 -11.27 -15.14
N ILE A 15 25.81 -12.20 -14.39
CA ILE A 15 25.29 -11.96 -13.04
C ILE A 15 26.43 -11.89 -12.02
N ASP A 16 27.42 -12.76 -12.14
CA ASP A 16 28.59 -12.80 -11.24
C ASP A 16 29.45 -11.53 -11.36
N SER A 17 29.48 -10.92 -12.55
CA SER A 17 30.20 -9.66 -12.80
C SER A 17 29.50 -8.40 -12.29
N ARG A 18 28.26 -8.49 -11.80
CA ARG A 18 27.48 -7.30 -11.39
C ARG A 18 27.87 -6.81 -10.00
N VAL A 19 28.16 -5.51 -9.94
CA VAL A 19 28.42 -4.77 -8.71
C VAL A 19 27.10 -4.16 -8.20
N PRO A 20 26.90 -4.02 -6.87
CA PRO A 20 25.77 -3.29 -6.31
C PRO A 20 25.67 -1.87 -6.88
N VAL A 21 24.45 -1.43 -7.20
CA VAL A 21 24.21 -0.05 -7.66
C VAL A 21 24.47 0.89 -6.48
N PRO A 22 25.31 1.93 -6.64
CA PRO A 22 25.57 2.89 -5.58
C PRO A 22 24.30 3.69 -5.27
N ALA A 23 24.14 4.09 -4.01
CA ALA A 23 23.03 4.94 -3.60
C ALA A 23 23.07 6.28 -4.37
N GLN A 24 21.90 6.71 -4.88
CA GLN A 24 21.79 7.97 -5.63
C GLN A 24 21.98 9.22 -4.76
N SER A 25 21.84 9.10 -3.44
CA SER A 25 21.98 10.20 -2.47
C SER A 25 22.69 9.71 -1.21
N SER A 26 23.62 10.50 -0.68
CA SER A 26 24.23 10.32 0.65
C SER A 26 23.21 10.67 1.73
N ASN A 27 22.22 9.81 1.92
CA ASN A 27 21.27 9.97 3.02
C ASN A 27 21.92 9.41 4.28
N ASP A 28 22.19 10.28 5.24
CA ASP A 28 22.78 9.91 6.53
C ASP A 28 21.69 9.66 7.56
N ALA A 29 21.95 8.79 8.54
CA ALA A 29 20.99 8.45 9.59
C ALA A 29 20.51 9.68 10.38
N GLU A 30 21.36 10.70 10.55
CA GLU A 30 21.02 11.95 11.23
C GLU A 30 19.97 12.77 10.49
N THR A 31 19.90 12.64 9.17
CA THR A 31 18.91 13.36 8.33
C THR A 31 17.57 12.64 8.24
N LEU A 32 17.44 11.42 8.78
CA LEU A 32 16.22 10.62 8.64
C LEU A 32 14.99 11.33 9.20
N THR A 33 15.12 12.02 10.33
CA THR A 33 14.01 12.77 10.95
C THR A 33 13.56 13.97 10.12
N GLU A 34 14.45 14.57 9.33
CA GLU A 34 14.15 15.70 8.45
C GLU A 34 13.58 15.24 7.10
N ILE A 35 14.05 14.09 6.62
CA ILE A 35 13.64 13.49 5.35
C ILE A 35 12.29 12.77 5.48
N TYR A 36 11.99 12.24 6.67
CA TYR A 36 10.75 11.53 6.94
C TYR A 36 9.53 12.42 6.61
N ASP A 37 8.57 11.84 5.90
CA ASP A 37 7.33 12.54 5.48
C ASP A 37 7.58 13.74 4.55
N SER A 38 8.79 13.90 4.02
CA SER A 38 9.10 15.05 3.19
C SER A 38 8.27 15.04 1.91
N ASP A 39 8.13 13.92 1.21
CA ASP A 39 7.40 13.84 -0.06
C ASP A 39 5.88 13.60 0.11
N THR A 40 5.34 13.83 1.31
CA THR A 40 3.90 13.84 1.55
C THR A 40 3.39 15.24 1.90
N TYR A 41 2.15 15.49 1.52
CA TYR A 41 1.38 16.64 1.93
C TYR A 41 0.65 16.33 3.25
N GLY A 42 1.42 16.01 4.28
CA GLY A 42 0.93 15.77 5.63
C GLY A 42 0.52 17.04 6.39
N LEU A 43 0.20 16.90 7.68
CA LEU A 43 -0.22 18.02 8.53
C LEU A 43 0.84 19.13 8.65
N ASN A 44 2.13 18.77 8.58
CA ASN A 44 3.23 19.73 8.63
C ASN A 44 3.26 20.59 7.36
N ALA A 45 3.21 19.95 6.19
CA ALA A 45 3.16 20.64 4.90
C ALA A 45 1.89 21.52 4.77
N MET A 46 0.74 21.01 5.21
CA MET A 46 -0.51 21.76 5.26
C MET A 46 -0.42 22.99 6.18
N ARG A 47 0.30 22.90 7.30
CA ARG A 47 0.48 24.02 8.24
C ARG A 47 1.34 25.14 7.66
N GLU A 48 2.32 24.81 6.84
CA GLU A 48 3.21 25.80 6.21
C GLU A 48 2.56 26.51 5.03
N THR A 49 1.67 25.83 4.32
CA THR A 49 1.10 26.29 3.05
C THR A 49 -0.28 26.92 3.21
N LEU A 50 -1.07 26.47 4.19
CA LEU A 50 -2.46 26.90 4.35
C LEU A 50 -2.63 27.99 5.43
N PRO A 51 -3.58 28.92 5.24
CA PRO A 51 -3.98 29.85 6.28
C PRO A 51 -4.48 29.13 7.55
N SER A 52 -4.27 29.75 8.73
CA SER A 52 -4.61 29.15 10.03
C SER A 52 -6.06 28.69 10.16
N HIS A 53 -7.02 29.42 9.57
CA HIS A 53 -8.43 29.07 9.62
C HIS A 53 -8.76 27.83 8.75
N CYS A 54 -8.13 27.70 7.58
CA CYS A 54 -8.26 26.53 6.70
C CYS A 54 -7.67 25.29 7.35
N TYR A 55 -6.46 25.41 7.92
CA TYR A 55 -5.81 24.30 8.61
C TYR A 55 -6.65 23.74 9.76
N LYS A 56 -7.28 24.60 10.57
CA LYS A 56 -8.19 24.16 11.65
C LYS A 56 -9.40 23.41 11.10
N LYS A 57 -10.05 23.94 10.06
CA LYS A 57 -11.20 23.27 9.42
C LYS A 57 -10.84 21.92 8.81
N ILE A 58 -9.69 21.79 8.13
CA ILE A 58 -9.26 20.50 7.56
C ILE A 58 -9.03 19.48 8.68
N ARG A 59 -8.40 19.87 9.78
CA ARG A 59 -8.22 18.97 10.94
C ARG A 59 -9.55 18.53 11.53
N GLU A 60 -10.54 19.41 11.58
CA GLU A 60 -11.89 19.06 12.01
C GLU A 60 -12.56 18.10 11.03
N VAL A 61 -12.44 18.33 9.71
CA VAL A 61 -12.94 17.45 8.66
C VAL A 61 -12.32 16.04 8.77
N ILE A 62 -11.00 15.94 8.89
CA ILE A 62 -10.29 14.66 9.06
C ILE A 62 -10.75 13.93 10.33
N ALA A 63 -11.03 14.67 11.42
CA ALA A 63 -11.44 14.07 12.69
C ALA A 63 -12.93 13.68 12.73
N SER A 64 -13.79 14.40 12.00
CA SER A 64 -15.25 14.27 12.07
C SER A 64 -15.88 13.57 10.87
N GLY A 65 -15.17 13.44 9.75
CA GLY A 65 -15.71 12.89 8.49
C GLY A 65 -16.71 13.80 7.78
N GLN A 66 -16.80 15.09 8.15
CA GLN A 66 -17.73 16.03 7.52
C GLN A 66 -17.33 16.37 6.08
N PRO A 67 -18.30 16.72 5.20
CA PRO A 67 -17.99 17.11 3.83
C PRO A 67 -17.14 18.39 3.78
N LEU A 68 -16.23 18.43 2.82
CA LEU A 68 -15.36 19.59 2.60
C LEU A 68 -16.14 20.72 1.91
N ASP A 69 -16.07 21.92 2.47
CA ASP A 69 -16.64 23.13 1.87
C ASP A 69 -15.84 23.53 0.61
N SER A 70 -16.55 23.82 -0.48
CA SER A 70 -16.01 24.33 -1.75
C SER A 70 -14.96 25.42 -1.59
N THR A 71 -15.22 26.42 -0.74
CA THR A 71 -14.30 27.54 -0.55
C THR A 71 -12.98 27.10 0.10
N ILE A 72 -13.07 26.16 1.04
CA ILE A 72 -11.88 25.59 1.69
C ILE A 72 -11.14 24.69 0.72
N ALA A 73 -11.86 23.89 -0.08
CA ALA A 73 -11.27 23.01 -1.08
C ALA A 73 -10.41 23.78 -2.10
N ASP A 74 -10.86 24.93 -2.59
CA ASP A 74 -10.07 25.78 -3.50
C ASP A 74 -8.79 26.29 -2.84
N MET A 75 -8.86 26.68 -1.55
CA MET A 75 -7.67 27.09 -0.79
C MET A 75 -6.71 25.92 -0.57
N VAL A 76 -7.23 24.72 -0.28
CA VAL A 76 -6.42 23.49 -0.15
C VAL A 76 -5.74 23.16 -1.47
N ALA A 77 -6.48 23.19 -2.57
CA ALA A 77 -5.96 22.92 -3.90
C ALA A 77 -4.82 23.89 -4.24
N ASN A 78 -4.99 25.19 -4.01
CA ASN A 78 -3.92 26.15 -4.27
C ASN A 78 -2.68 25.90 -3.40
N GLY A 79 -2.85 25.64 -2.10
CA GLY A 79 -1.73 25.32 -1.21
C GLY A 79 -1.00 24.03 -1.59
N MET A 80 -1.76 22.99 -1.96
CA MET A 80 -1.23 21.70 -2.41
C MET A 80 -0.47 21.84 -3.73
N LYS A 81 -0.98 22.64 -4.68
CA LYS A 81 -0.32 22.97 -5.94
C LYS A 81 1.00 23.71 -5.71
N GLU A 82 0.99 24.77 -4.91
CA GLU A 82 2.21 25.54 -4.62
C GLU A 82 3.29 24.67 -3.96
N TRP A 83 2.89 23.80 -3.04
CA TRP A 83 3.79 22.81 -2.44
C TRP A 83 4.34 21.82 -3.46
N ALA A 84 3.48 21.28 -4.32
CA ALA A 84 3.87 20.31 -5.33
C ALA A 84 4.84 20.90 -6.36
N ILE A 85 4.58 22.13 -6.85
CA ILE A 85 5.44 22.84 -7.80
C ILE A 85 6.82 23.11 -7.20
N LYS A 86 6.90 23.51 -5.91
CA LYS A 86 8.18 23.70 -5.21
C LYS A 86 9.04 22.43 -5.18
N ARG A 87 8.42 21.27 -5.27
CA ARG A 87 9.07 19.95 -5.32
C ARG A 87 9.28 19.42 -6.73
N GLY A 88 9.02 20.24 -7.75
CA GLY A 88 9.21 19.89 -9.16
C GLY A 88 8.04 19.14 -9.79
N ALA A 89 6.87 19.10 -9.15
CA ALA A 89 5.71 18.44 -9.72
C ALA A 89 5.13 19.24 -10.89
N THR A 90 4.92 18.56 -12.02
CA THR A 90 4.36 19.13 -13.25
C THR A 90 2.94 18.66 -13.52
N HIS A 91 2.62 17.46 -13.04
CA HIS A 91 1.33 16.80 -13.20
C HIS A 91 0.72 16.48 -11.84
N TYR A 92 -0.59 16.25 -11.83
CA TYR A 92 -1.32 15.63 -10.74
C TYR A 92 -2.10 14.41 -11.24
N THR A 93 -2.43 13.52 -10.34
CA THR A 93 -3.24 12.34 -10.61
C THR A 93 -4.13 12.01 -9.43
N HIS A 94 -5.35 11.59 -9.73
CA HIS A 94 -6.18 10.89 -8.77
C HIS A 94 -5.69 9.45 -8.68
N TRP A 95 -5.16 9.10 -7.53
CA TRP A 95 -4.62 7.78 -7.23
C TRP A 95 -5.72 6.95 -6.57
N PHE A 96 -6.15 5.86 -7.20
CA PHE A 96 -7.19 4.99 -6.66
C PHE A 96 -6.97 3.53 -7.06
N GLN A 97 -7.65 2.63 -6.35
CA GLN A 97 -7.53 1.18 -6.51
C GLN A 97 -8.86 0.60 -7.02
N PRO A 98 -9.06 0.51 -8.34
CA PRO A 98 -10.24 -0.14 -8.91
C PRO A 98 -10.29 -1.64 -8.56
N LEU A 99 -11.43 -2.27 -8.86
CA LEU A 99 -11.70 -3.68 -8.53
C LEU A 99 -10.72 -4.70 -9.14
N ASN A 100 -9.84 -4.31 -10.07
CA ASN A 100 -8.80 -5.18 -10.63
C ASN A 100 -7.62 -5.41 -9.66
N GLY A 101 -7.58 -4.74 -8.50
CA GLY A 101 -6.51 -4.88 -7.51
C GLY A 101 -5.19 -4.23 -7.91
N LEU A 102 -5.17 -3.45 -8.98
CA LEU A 102 -4.03 -2.64 -9.40
C LEU A 102 -4.33 -1.16 -9.17
N VAL A 103 -3.29 -0.38 -8.93
CA VAL A 103 -3.41 1.08 -8.86
C VAL A 103 -3.71 1.63 -10.25
N ALA A 104 -4.66 2.55 -10.33
CA ALA A 104 -4.96 3.32 -11.53
C ALA A 104 -4.61 4.79 -11.32
N GLU A 105 -4.04 5.38 -12.36
CA GLU A 105 -3.61 6.78 -12.38
C GLU A 105 -3.84 7.37 -13.76
N LYS A 106 -4.22 8.65 -13.77
CA LYS A 106 -4.33 9.47 -14.96
C LYS A 106 -3.59 10.78 -14.66
N HIS A 107 -2.56 11.06 -15.44
CA HIS A 107 -1.70 12.22 -15.22
C HIS A 107 -2.25 13.40 -16.00
N ASP A 108 -2.84 14.35 -15.28
CA ASP A 108 -3.32 15.62 -15.81
C ASP A 108 -2.30 16.72 -15.45
N ALA A 109 -1.96 17.59 -16.39
CA ALA A 109 -1.00 18.68 -16.13
C ALA A 109 -1.69 19.82 -15.36
N PHE A 110 -0.94 20.58 -14.56
CA PHE A 110 -1.45 21.81 -13.93
C PHE A 110 -1.74 22.95 -14.91
N VAL A 111 -1.53 22.72 -16.21
CA VAL A 111 -1.62 23.72 -17.26
C VAL A 111 -3.08 24.03 -17.58
N SER A 112 -3.47 25.30 -17.41
CA SER A 112 -4.74 25.84 -17.92
C SER A 112 -4.49 27.06 -18.81
N ILE A 113 -5.36 27.25 -19.81
CA ILE A 113 -5.40 28.43 -20.68
C ILE A 113 -6.78 29.05 -20.51
N PHE A 114 -6.84 30.29 -20.05
CA PHE A 114 -8.11 31.00 -19.92
C PHE A 114 -8.62 31.38 -21.33
N PRO A 115 -9.92 31.17 -21.63
CA PRO A 115 -10.48 31.54 -22.91
C PRO A 115 -10.29 33.04 -23.20
N GLY A 116 -9.47 33.37 -24.20
CA GLY A 116 -9.18 34.74 -24.61
C GLY A 116 -7.83 35.31 -24.13
N ASP A 117 -7.01 34.54 -23.40
CA ASP A 117 -5.63 34.87 -23.08
C ASP A 117 -4.67 33.89 -23.79
N ASP A 118 -3.51 34.38 -24.24
CA ASP A 118 -2.46 33.55 -24.87
C ASP A 118 -1.44 33.05 -23.84
N ARG A 119 -1.60 33.41 -22.57
CA ARG A 119 -0.68 33.04 -21.48
C ARG A 119 -1.10 31.75 -20.79
N LEU A 120 -0.12 30.88 -20.65
CA LEU A 120 -0.24 29.64 -19.90
C LEU A 120 -0.22 29.93 -18.39
N LEU A 121 -1.21 29.39 -17.68
CA LEU A 121 -1.31 29.51 -16.23
C LEU A 121 -1.28 28.13 -15.58
N LEU A 122 -0.77 28.07 -14.34
CA LEU A 122 -0.76 26.86 -13.54
C LEU A 122 -1.89 26.92 -12.53
N GLU A 123 -2.93 26.13 -12.78
CA GLU A 123 -4.16 26.12 -12.02
C GLU A 123 -4.47 24.72 -11.49
N PHE A 124 -5.02 24.68 -10.28
CA PHE A 124 -5.54 23.48 -9.68
C PHE A 124 -6.80 23.86 -8.89
N SER A 125 -7.95 23.39 -9.35
CA SER A 125 -9.26 23.74 -8.78
C SER A 125 -9.63 22.80 -7.63
N GLY A 126 -10.26 23.33 -6.58
CA GLY A 126 -10.83 22.56 -5.49
C GLY A 126 -11.96 21.63 -5.92
N LEU A 127 -12.59 21.88 -7.07
CA LEU A 127 -13.57 20.95 -7.66
C LEU A 127 -12.94 19.59 -7.95
N GLN A 128 -11.67 19.53 -8.36
CA GLN A 128 -10.96 18.27 -8.59
C GLN A 128 -10.73 17.49 -7.29
N LEU A 129 -10.67 18.17 -6.14
CA LEU A 129 -10.56 17.50 -4.84
C LEU A 129 -11.91 16.94 -4.37
N ILE A 130 -13.01 17.67 -4.59
CA ILE A 130 -14.35 17.26 -4.15
C ILE A 130 -14.94 16.20 -5.08
N LYS A 131 -14.85 16.42 -6.40
CA LYS A 131 -15.45 15.57 -7.42
C LYS A 131 -14.65 15.69 -8.72
N GLY A 132 -13.68 14.82 -8.89
CA GLY A 132 -13.00 14.60 -10.17
C GLY A 132 -13.82 13.65 -11.05
N GLU A 133 -13.78 13.86 -12.37
CA GLU A 133 -14.35 12.92 -13.35
C GLU A 133 -13.19 12.26 -14.11
N PRO A 134 -12.70 11.10 -13.65
CA PRO A 134 -11.81 10.29 -14.48
C PRO A 134 -12.61 9.69 -15.64
N ASP A 135 -12.00 9.62 -16.83
CA ASP A 135 -12.52 8.78 -17.90
C ASP A 135 -12.49 7.32 -17.43
N ALA A 136 -13.67 6.81 -17.11
CA ALA A 136 -13.87 5.55 -16.42
C ALA A 136 -14.39 4.43 -17.34
N SER A 137 -14.40 4.67 -18.65
CA SER A 137 -15.00 3.79 -19.66
C SER A 137 -14.41 2.38 -19.71
N SER A 138 -13.14 2.22 -19.33
CA SER A 138 -12.39 0.97 -19.48
C SER A 138 -12.20 0.17 -18.19
N PHE A 139 -12.68 0.67 -17.04
CA PHE A 139 -12.52 -0.06 -15.78
C PHE A 139 -13.55 -1.19 -15.64
N PRO A 140 -13.15 -2.35 -15.10
CA PRO A 140 -14.06 -3.47 -14.90
C PRO A 140 -15.17 -3.08 -13.93
N SER A 141 -16.42 -3.19 -14.40
CA SER A 141 -17.62 -2.85 -13.64
C SER A 141 -18.36 -4.07 -13.09
N GLY A 142 -17.83 -5.28 -13.28
CA GLY A 142 -18.50 -6.52 -12.84
C GLY A 142 -19.86 -6.78 -13.51
N GLY A 143 -20.15 -6.12 -14.64
CA GLY A 143 -21.45 -6.21 -15.31
C GLY A 143 -22.53 -5.29 -14.75
N LEU A 144 -22.20 -4.42 -13.79
CA LEU A 144 -23.14 -3.48 -13.16
C LEU A 144 -23.49 -2.27 -14.03
N ARG A 145 -22.85 -2.09 -15.19
CA ARG A 145 -22.98 -0.88 -16.02
C ARG A 145 -23.17 -1.17 -17.50
N SER A 146 -23.99 -0.34 -18.16
CA SER A 146 -24.00 -0.20 -19.62
C SER A 146 -22.92 0.80 -20.07
N THR A 147 -22.35 0.61 -21.27
CA THR A 147 -21.21 1.41 -21.78
C THR A 147 -21.45 2.93 -21.88
N TRP A 148 -22.71 3.38 -21.97
CA TRP A 148 -23.09 4.80 -22.02
C TRP A 148 -23.22 5.45 -20.63
N GLU A 149 -23.30 4.67 -19.55
CA GLU A 149 -23.32 5.13 -18.14
C GLU A 149 -21.92 5.06 -17.50
N ALA A 150 -20.87 4.93 -18.31
CA ALA A 150 -19.52 4.65 -17.82
C ALA A 150 -18.82 5.84 -17.13
N ARG A 151 -19.56 6.89 -16.75
CA ARG A 151 -19.04 7.99 -15.93
C ARG A 151 -18.68 7.48 -14.54
N GLY A 152 -17.51 7.88 -14.06
CA GLY A 152 -17.04 7.61 -12.72
C GLY A 152 -16.65 8.90 -12.03
N TYR A 153 -16.70 8.91 -10.71
CA TYR A 153 -16.33 10.05 -9.89
C TYR A 153 -15.27 9.66 -8.90
N THR A 154 -14.24 10.50 -8.80
CA THR A 154 -13.22 10.44 -7.77
C THR A 154 -13.48 11.49 -6.71
N VAL A 155 -13.32 11.10 -5.45
CA VAL A 155 -13.43 11.99 -4.30
C VAL A 155 -12.16 11.83 -3.48
N TRP A 156 -11.51 12.94 -3.14
CA TRP A 156 -10.30 12.90 -2.31
C TRP A 156 -10.62 12.40 -0.90
N ASP A 157 -9.88 11.40 -0.45
CA ASP A 157 -9.89 10.96 0.94
C ASP A 157 -8.90 11.80 1.76
N ALA A 158 -9.42 12.78 2.50
CA ALA A 158 -8.61 13.64 3.35
C ALA A 158 -7.92 12.92 4.52
N THR A 159 -8.32 11.69 4.84
CA THR A 159 -7.66 10.91 5.91
C THR A 159 -6.32 10.30 5.49
N SER A 160 -6.09 10.20 4.17
CA SER A 160 -4.84 9.76 3.57
C SER A 160 -4.14 10.95 2.89
N PRO A 161 -2.89 11.28 3.29
CA PRO A 161 -2.20 12.45 2.75
C PRO A 161 -1.89 12.26 1.25
N ALA A 162 -1.99 13.35 0.49
CA ALA A 162 -1.46 13.37 -0.87
C ALA A 162 0.07 13.21 -0.84
N PHE A 163 0.66 12.61 -1.86
CA PHE A 163 2.11 12.39 -1.92
C PHE A 163 2.65 12.73 -3.29
N ILE A 164 3.96 12.95 -3.38
CA ILE A 164 4.63 13.19 -4.65
C ILE A 164 5.39 11.94 -5.04
N ARG A 165 5.06 11.40 -6.21
CA ARG A 165 5.92 10.43 -6.87
C ARG A 165 6.95 11.14 -7.73
N LYS A 166 8.22 10.87 -7.48
CA LYS A 166 9.34 11.36 -8.29
C LYS A 166 9.77 10.26 -9.26
N ASP A 167 9.66 10.55 -10.54
CA ASP A 167 10.19 9.74 -11.63
C ASP A 167 11.48 10.39 -12.18
N GLU A 168 12.21 9.68 -13.04
CA GLU A 168 13.50 10.17 -13.57
C GLU A 168 13.40 11.52 -14.29
N ASN A 169 12.25 11.79 -14.94
CA ASN A 169 12.04 12.96 -15.79
C ASN A 169 11.05 13.98 -15.21
N GLY A 170 10.58 13.80 -13.97
CA GLY A 170 9.63 14.73 -13.37
C GLY A 170 8.98 14.19 -12.11
N ALA A 171 8.13 15.02 -11.50
CA ALA A 171 7.35 14.63 -10.36
C ALA A 171 5.85 14.79 -10.63
N THR A 172 5.06 13.93 -9.99
CA THR A 172 3.60 13.90 -10.11
C THR A 172 2.99 13.92 -8.71
N LEU A 173 2.02 14.82 -8.51
CA LEU A 173 1.21 14.89 -7.29
C LEU A 173 0.14 13.80 -7.33
N CYS A 174 0.24 12.80 -6.47
CA CYS A 174 -0.71 11.72 -6.33
C CYS A 174 -1.68 12.01 -5.18
N ILE A 175 -2.98 12.07 -5.50
CA ILE A 175 -4.05 12.39 -4.55
C ILE A 175 -4.86 11.11 -4.29
N PRO A 176 -4.81 10.53 -3.07
CA PRO A 176 -5.57 9.33 -2.76
C PRO A 176 -7.07 9.56 -2.86
N THR A 177 -7.75 8.85 -3.74
CA THR A 177 -9.18 9.05 -4.01
C THR A 177 -9.99 7.78 -3.87
N ALA A 178 -11.24 7.94 -3.43
CA ALA A 178 -12.28 6.94 -3.53
C ALA A 178 -12.95 7.05 -4.91
N PHE A 179 -13.28 5.91 -5.51
CA PHE A 179 -13.84 5.85 -6.87
C PHE A 179 -15.24 5.21 -6.91
N CYS A 180 -16.20 6.01 -7.34
CA CYS A 180 -17.62 5.66 -7.37
C CYS A 180 -18.19 5.76 -8.79
N SER A 181 -19.28 5.03 -9.02
CA SER A 181 -20.11 5.18 -10.22
C SER A 181 -20.96 6.44 -10.20
N TRP A 182 -21.47 6.80 -11.37
CA TRP A 182 -22.56 7.77 -11.51
C TRP A 182 -23.79 7.39 -10.66
N THR A 183 -24.09 6.09 -10.52
CA THR A 183 -25.21 5.59 -9.70
C THR A 183 -24.92 5.55 -8.19
N GLY A 184 -23.67 5.81 -7.78
CA GLY A 184 -23.24 5.79 -6.36
C GLY A 184 -22.77 4.44 -5.84
N GLU A 185 -22.72 3.41 -6.69
CA GLU A 185 -22.05 2.14 -6.40
C GLU A 185 -20.52 2.31 -6.34
N ALA A 186 -19.88 1.64 -5.38
CA ALA A 186 -18.44 1.65 -5.21
C ALA A 186 -17.77 0.78 -6.28
N LEU A 187 -16.79 1.34 -7.00
CA LEU A 187 -15.95 0.61 -7.98
C LEU A 187 -14.49 0.51 -7.55
N ASP A 188 -14.23 0.73 -6.28
CA ASP A 188 -12.92 0.65 -5.68
C ASP A 188 -12.90 -0.29 -4.48
N GLN A 189 -11.70 -0.60 -4.03
CA GLN A 189 -11.48 -1.33 -2.77
C GLN A 189 -11.51 -0.39 -1.55
N LYS A 190 -11.29 0.91 -1.77
CA LYS A 190 -11.18 1.90 -0.69
C LYS A 190 -12.52 2.29 -0.09
N THR A 191 -13.56 2.53 -0.88
CA THR A 191 -14.90 2.86 -0.35
C THR A 191 -15.48 1.77 0.56
N PRO A 192 -15.44 0.46 0.18
CA PRO A 192 -15.89 -0.61 1.08
C PRO A 192 -15.09 -0.68 2.38
N LEU A 193 -13.76 -0.46 2.33
CA LEU A 193 -12.90 -0.42 3.50
C LEU A 193 -13.30 0.72 4.45
N LEU A 194 -13.46 1.93 3.94
CA LEU A 194 -13.88 3.10 4.73
C LEU A 194 -15.24 2.89 5.41
N ARG A 195 -16.22 2.35 4.67
CA ARG A 195 -17.55 2.00 5.23
C ARG A 195 -17.45 0.94 6.32
N SER A 196 -16.60 -0.06 6.15
CA SER A 196 -16.36 -1.09 7.15
C SER A 196 -15.74 -0.50 8.43
N MET A 197 -14.73 0.37 8.28
CA MET A 197 -14.09 1.06 9.41
C MET A 197 -15.06 1.95 10.18
N GLU A 198 -15.92 2.70 9.49
CA GLU A 198 -16.96 3.52 10.09
C GLU A 198 -17.94 2.67 10.91
N ARG A 199 -18.41 1.56 10.33
CA ARG A 199 -19.33 0.64 11.01
C ARG A 199 -18.72 0.03 12.28
N VAL A 200 -17.45 -0.38 12.22
CA VAL A 200 -16.72 -0.91 13.37
C VAL A 200 -16.54 0.16 14.45
N SER A 201 -16.25 1.41 14.07
CA SER A 201 -16.13 2.53 15.00
C SER A 201 -17.45 2.82 15.72
N GLU A 202 -18.55 2.93 14.98
CA GLU A 202 -19.89 3.20 15.54
C GLU A 202 -20.29 2.15 16.57
N GLU A 203 -20.18 0.86 16.23
CA GLU A 203 -20.60 -0.23 17.10
C GLU A 203 -19.67 -0.34 18.32
N SER A 204 -18.36 -0.18 18.13
CA SER A 204 -17.41 -0.17 19.25
C SER A 204 -17.69 0.98 20.23
N CYS A 205 -17.97 2.19 19.73
CA CYS A 205 -18.35 3.33 20.56
C CYS A 205 -19.67 3.09 21.32
N LYS A 206 -20.69 2.49 20.67
CA LYS A 206 -21.96 2.13 21.32
C LYS A 206 -21.74 1.10 22.43
N THR A 207 -20.95 0.06 22.19
CA THR A 207 -20.64 -0.96 23.19
C THR A 207 -19.89 -0.36 24.39
N LEU A 208 -18.89 0.49 24.14
CA LEU A 208 -18.11 1.16 25.20
C LEU A 208 -18.97 2.10 26.05
N SER A 209 -19.83 2.89 25.40
CA SER A 209 -20.74 3.80 26.11
C SER A 209 -21.81 3.06 26.92
N THR A 210 -22.37 1.97 26.39
CA THR A 210 -23.49 1.27 27.03
C THR A 210 -23.04 0.36 28.17
N ILE A 211 -21.99 -0.44 27.95
CA ILE A 211 -21.54 -1.45 28.91
C ILE A 211 -20.57 -0.84 29.93
N PHE A 212 -19.61 -0.06 29.46
CA PHE A 212 -18.50 0.44 30.28
C PHE A 212 -18.69 1.90 30.72
N LYS A 213 -19.74 2.58 30.22
CA LYS A 213 -20.01 4.01 30.48
C LYS A 213 -18.85 4.93 30.07
N GLU A 214 -18.05 4.50 29.09
CA GLU A 214 -16.92 5.25 28.54
C GLU A 214 -17.34 5.94 27.23
N ASN A 215 -17.12 7.24 27.14
CA ASN A 215 -17.48 8.03 25.95
C ASN A 215 -16.24 8.36 25.11
N TYR A 216 -16.01 7.55 24.08
CA TYR A 216 -14.99 7.81 23.06
C TYR A 216 -15.62 8.42 21.80
N LYS A 217 -14.85 9.26 21.10
CA LYS A 217 -15.33 9.92 19.87
C LYS A 217 -15.26 9.01 18.66
N ASN A 218 -14.22 8.18 18.57
CA ASN A 218 -13.96 7.30 17.44
C ASN A 218 -13.08 6.13 17.93
N VAL A 219 -13.35 4.93 17.41
CA VAL A 219 -12.48 3.76 17.53
C VAL A 219 -12.03 3.38 16.13
N SER A 220 -10.73 3.50 15.87
CA SER A 220 -10.18 3.20 14.55
C SER A 220 -9.44 1.86 14.57
N PRO A 221 -9.66 0.99 13.57
CA PRO A 221 -8.84 -0.20 13.41
C PRO A 221 -7.43 0.21 12.99
N THR A 222 -6.45 -0.46 13.60
CA THR A 222 -5.05 -0.39 13.19
C THR A 222 -4.67 -1.68 12.48
N LEU A 223 -3.76 -1.53 11.53
CA LEU A 223 -3.26 -2.61 10.71
C LEU A 223 -1.73 -2.58 10.79
N GLY A 224 -1.18 -3.58 11.46
CA GLY A 224 0.22 -3.94 11.40
C GLY A 224 0.41 -4.87 10.22
N ILE A 225 1.10 -4.37 9.22
CA ILE A 225 1.38 -5.09 7.98
C ILE A 225 2.66 -5.91 8.24
N GLU A 226 2.56 -6.92 9.13
CA GLU A 226 3.76 -7.54 9.73
C GLU A 226 4.43 -8.62 8.89
N GLN A 227 3.87 -9.08 7.77
CA GLN A 227 4.59 -10.02 6.86
C GLN A 227 4.19 -9.82 5.40
N VAL A 228 4.17 -8.58 4.95
CA VAL A 228 3.40 -8.24 3.73
C VAL A 228 4.25 -8.05 2.50
N CYS A 229 5.54 -8.11 2.65
CA CYS A 229 6.42 -8.06 1.52
C CYS A 229 7.35 -9.24 1.58
N GLU A 230 6.81 -10.43 1.88
CA GLU A 230 7.43 -11.62 1.35
C GLU A 230 7.40 -11.51 -0.17
N PHE A 231 8.55 -11.20 -0.74
CA PHE A 231 8.69 -11.10 -2.18
C PHE A 231 9.96 -11.82 -2.61
N PHE A 232 9.95 -12.26 -3.86
CA PHE A 232 11.14 -12.82 -4.46
C PHE A 232 11.87 -11.76 -5.27
N LEU A 233 13.18 -11.61 -5.04
CA LEU A 233 14.04 -10.83 -5.91
C LEU A 233 14.87 -11.76 -6.79
N ILE A 234 14.70 -11.61 -8.10
CA ILE A 234 15.40 -12.39 -9.11
C ILE A 234 16.20 -11.45 -9.99
N ASP A 235 17.37 -11.88 -10.48
CA ASP A 235 18.08 -11.09 -11.49
C ASP A 235 17.24 -10.96 -12.78
N ARG A 236 17.19 -9.74 -13.31
CA ARG A 236 16.42 -9.42 -14.51
C ARG A 236 16.77 -10.31 -15.71
N HIS A 237 18.02 -10.73 -15.84
CA HIS A 237 18.43 -11.62 -16.92
C HIS A 237 17.78 -13.00 -16.84
N PHE A 238 17.65 -13.55 -15.63
CA PHE A 238 16.95 -14.82 -15.43
C PHE A 238 15.45 -14.67 -15.68
N TYR A 239 14.85 -13.59 -15.19
CA TYR A 239 13.44 -13.29 -15.44
C TYR A 239 13.13 -13.18 -16.95
N LEU A 240 13.92 -12.39 -17.70
CA LEU A 240 13.74 -12.23 -19.15
C LEU A 240 14.01 -13.50 -19.95
N SER A 241 14.78 -14.44 -19.41
CA SER A 241 15.03 -15.74 -20.05
C SER A 241 13.85 -16.71 -19.92
N ARG A 242 12.85 -16.39 -19.09
CA ARG A 242 11.73 -17.26 -18.68
C ARG A 242 10.39 -16.61 -19.07
N PRO A 243 9.85 -16.92 -20.27
CA PRO A 243 8.57 -16.39 -20.73
C PRO A 243 7.38 -16.70 -19.81
N ASP A 244 7.45 -17.82 -19.08
CA ASP A 244 6.45 -18.23 -18.11
C ASP A 244 6.38 -17.28 -16.91
N LEU A 245 7.53 -16.86 -16.38
CA LEU A 245 7.58 -15.84 -15.31
C LEU A 245 7.06 -14.48 -15.77
N ILE A 246 7.31 -14.11 -17.03
CA ILE A 246 6.84 -12.83 -17.58
C ILE A 246 5.32 -12.82 -17.71
N SER A 247 4.74 -13.91 -18.24
CA SER A 247 3.32 -13.95 -18.59
C SER A 247 2.43 -14.31 -17.40
N CYS A 248 2.91 -15.20 -16.53
CA CYS A 248 2.11 -15.76 -15.43
C CYS A 248 2.57 -15.30 -14.04
N GLY A 249 3.71 -14.62 -13.91
CA GLY A 249 4.28 -14.26 -12.61
C GLY A 249 4.82 -15.44 -11.78
N ARG A 250 4.76 -16.66 -12.31
CA ARG A 250 5.21 -17.91 -11.67
C ARG A 250 5.81 -18.87 -12.69
N THR A 251 6.62 -19.82 -12.22
CA THR A 251 7.17 -20.86 -13.09
C THR A 251 6.13 -21.94 -13.36
N LEU A 252 5.88 -22.26 -14.63
CA LEU A 252 4.98 -23.34 -15.03
C LEU A 252 5.68 -24.70 -15.14
N ILE A 253 6.97 -24.66 -15.45
CA ILE A 253 7.82 -25.85 -15.59
C ILE A 253 9.16 -25.60 -14.88
N GLY A 254 9.72 -26.63 -14.25
CA GLY A 254 11.01 -26.50 -13.59
C GLY A 254 11.42 -27.79 -12.91
N ALA A 255 12.68 -28.17 -13.06
CA ALA A 255 13.27 -29.22 -12.22
C ALA A 255 13.55 -28.63 -10.83
N LYS A 256 13.36 -29.46 -9.79
CA LYS A 256 13.71 -29.08 -8.42
C LYS A 256 15.21 -28.78 -8.32
N PRO A 257 15.62 -27.77 -7.55
CA PRO A 257 17.03 -27.47 -7.36
C PRO A 257 17.75 -28.63 -6.65
N PRO A 258 19.05 -28.88 -6.94
CA PRO A 258 19.83 -29.93 -6.27
C PRO A 258 19.97 -29.74 -4.76
N LYS A 259 19.96 -28.47 -4.29
CA LYS A 259 19.82 -28.11 -2.88
C LYS A 259 18.42 -27.52 -2.69
N GLY A 260 17.53 -28.27 -2.04
CA GLY A 260 16.19 -27.81 -1.67
C GLY A 260 16.18 -27.00 -0.38
N GLN A 261 14.97 -26.70 0.10
CA GLN A 261 14.72 -26.01 1.37
C GLN A 261 14.62 -26.99 2.55
N GLU A 262 15.39 -28.08 2.54
CA GLU A 262 15.18 -29.23 3.44
C GLU A 262 15.65 -29.00 4.89
N LEU A 263 16.41 -27.93 5.16
CA LEU A 263 16.99 -27.63 6.47
C LEU A 263 16.67 -26.21 6.98
N GLU A 264 15.82 -25.45 6.29
CA GLU A 264 15.50 -24.06 6.66
C GLU A 264 16.76 -23.17 6.84
N ASP A 265 17.86 -23.56 6.19
CA ASP A 265 19.26 -23.11 6.40
C ASP A 265 19.50 -21.59 6.32
N HIS A 266 18.51 -20.81 5.89
CA HIS A 266 18.68 -19.42 5.49
C HIS A 266 17.76 -18.42 6.20
N TYR A 267 16.88 -18.83 7.12
CA TYR A 267 16.06 -17.87 7.86
C TYR A 267 16.95 -16.96 8.73
N PHE A 268 16.80 -15.63 8.58
CA PHE A 268 17.66 -14.60 9.20
C PHE A 268 19.17 -14.70 8.87
N GLY A 269 19.52 -15.29 7.73
CA GLY A 269 20.89 -15.36 7.21
C GLY A 269 21.45 -14.01 6.71
N THR A 270 22.75 -13.97 6.42
CA THR A 270 23.39 -12.79 5.82
C THR A 270 22.91 -12.58 4.38
N MET A 271 22.37 -11.39 4.10
CA MET A 271 21.87 -11.01 2.78
C MET A 271 23.00 -10.58 1.83
N ASN A 272 22.83 -10.88 0.53
CA ASN A 272 23.76 -10.43 -0.51
C ASN A 272 23.77 -8.89 -0.62
N SER A 273 24.95 -8.28 -0.76
CA SER A 273 25.13 -6.83 -0.85
C SER A 273 24.31 -6.16 -1.97
N ARG A 274 24.11 -6.83 -3.11
CA ARG A 274 23.26 -6.33 -4.20
C ARG A 274 21.81 -6.16 -3.77
N ILE A 275 21.32 -7.08 -2.95
CA ILE A 275 19.93 -7.12 -2.50
C ILE A 275 19.74 -6.13 -1.37
N VAL A 276 20.70 -6.07 -0.44
CA VAL A 276 20.72 -5.05 0.61
C VAL A 276 20.68 -3.65 0.01
N ALA A 277 21.49 -3.36 -1.02
CA ALA A 277 21.47 -2.04 -1.69
C ALA A 277 20.08 -1.69 -2.27
N CYS A 278 19.41 -2.67 -2.89
CA CYS A 278 18.05 -2.50 -3.41
C CYS A 278 17.03 -2.23 -2.30
N ILE A 279 17.06 -3.01 -1.21
CA ILE A 279 16.13 -2.85 -0.09
C ILE A 279 16.38 -1.52 0.64
N GLN A 280 17.64 -1.10 0.81
CA GLN A 280 17.96 0.21 1.40
C GLN A 280 17.39 1.37 0.60
N ASP A 281 17.49 1.31 -0.73
CA ASP A 281 16.94 2.36 -1.60
C ASP A 281 15.40 2.42 -1.48
N VAL A 282 14.73 1.27 -1.36
CA VAL A 282 13.29 1.20 -1.07
C VAL A 282 12.98 1.81 0.29
N GLU A 283 13.74 1.46 1.35
CA GLU A 283 13.56 2.02 2.69
C GLU A 283 13.63 3.55 2.70
N TRP A 284 14.64 4.12 2.03
CA TRP A 284 14.80 5.56 1.91
C TRP A 284 13.65 6.25 1.18
N GLN A 285 13.13 5.63 0.11
CA GLN A 285 11.98 6.17 -0.61
C GLN A 285 10.70 6.10 0.21
N MET A 286 10.48 5.00 0.93
CA MET A 286 9.28 4.84 1.75
C MET A 286 9.29 5.75 2.99
N TRP A 287 10.45 6.00 3.60
CA TRP A 287 10.57 7.00 4.66
C TRP A 287 10.27 8.42 4.16
N LYS A 288 10.71 8.78 2.94
CA LYS A 288 10.33 10.06 2.29
C LYS A 288 8.82 10.17 2.08
N LEU A 289 8.18 9.06 1.74
CA LEU A 289 6.73 8.95 1.56
C LEU A 289 5.96 8.76 2.89
N GLY A 290 6.63 8.86 4.04
CA GLY A 290 5.98 8.86 5.35
C GLY A 290 5.58 7.47 5.87
N MET A 291 6.01 6.38 5.24
CA MET A 291 5.76 5.02 5.73
C MET A 291 6.88 4.57 6.68
N PRO A 292 6.56 4.19 7.93
CA PRO A 292 7.56 3.86 8.95
C PRO A 292 8.05 2.42 8.83
N LEU A 293 8.86 2.11 7.81
CA LEU A 293 9.54 0.80 7.69
C LEU A 293 10.51 0.59 8.85
N LYS A 294 10.42 -0.58 9.49
CA LYS A 294 11.15 -0.89 10.73
C LYS A 294 12.04 -2.13 10.62
N THR A 295 11.53 -3.21 10.07
CA THR A 295 12.25 -4.49 10.00
C THR A 295 12.45 -4.91 8.55
N ARG A 296 13.58 -5.60 8.33
CA ARG A 296 13.89 -6.29 7.09
C ARG A 296 14.68 -7.55 7.38
N HIS A 297 14.44 -8.60 6.62
CA HIS A 297 15.23 -9.83 6.68
C HIS A 297 15.03 -10.67 5.43
N ASN A 298 15.82 -11.73 5.30
CA ASN A 298 15.52 -12.80 4.37
C ASN A 298 14.59 -13.83 5.01
N GLU A 299 13.82 -14.50 4.17
CA GLU A 299 12.87 -15.53 4.56
C GLU A 299 13.48 -16.94 4.37
N VAL A 300 12.70 -18.00 4.65
CA VAL A 300 13.11 -19.40 4.58
C VAL A 300 13.41 -19.81 3.12
N ALA A 301 12.69 -19.30 2.12
CA ALA A 301 12.99 -19.66 0.72
C ALA A 301 14.17 -18.85 0.13
N PRO A 302 14.96 -19.47 -0.76
CA PRO A 302 16.05 -18.77 -1.45
C PRO A 302 15.56 -17.58 -2.27
N GLY A 303 16.10 -16.39 -1.98
CA GLY A 303 15.74 -15.16 -2.69
C GLY A 303 14.40 -14.56 -2.27
N GLN A 304 13.80 -15.06 -1.19
CA GLN A 304 12.65 -14.47 -0.52
C GLN A 304 13.14 -13.51 0.58
N TYR A 305 12.51 -12.34 0.63
CA TYR A 305 12.82 -11.27 1.58
C TYR A 305 11.54 -10.73 2.17
N GLU A 306 11.64 -10.09 3.33
CA GLU A 306 10.54 -9.45 4.03
C GLU A 306 10.94 -8.03 4.47
N VAL A 307 9.99 -7.12 4.43
CA VAL A 307 10.04 -5.79 5.05
C VAL A 307 8.71 -5.50 5.75
N ALA A 308 8.76 -5.01 6.99
CA ALA A 308 7.57 -4.67 7.75
C ALA A 308 7.63 -3.24 8.35
N PRO A 309 6.54 -2.46 8.20
CA PRO A 309 6.37 -1.17 8.87
C PRO A 309 5.86 -1.30 10.31
N ILE A 310 5.94 -0.19 11.04
CA ILE A 310 5.12 0.02 12.24
C ILE A 310 3.65 0.07 11.83
N PHE A 311 2.76 -0.46 12.68
CA PHE A 311 1.33 -0.42 12.43
C PHE A 311 0.80 1.01 12.31
N GLU A 312 -0.18 1.19 11.44
CA GLU A 312 -0.85 2.47 11.23
C GLU A 312 -2.37 2.27 11.24
N ARG A 313 -3.15 3.34 11.03
CA ARG A 313 -4.60 3.20 10.81
C ARG A 313 -4.84 2.36 9.55
N ALA A 314 -5.84 1.49 9.58
CA ALA A 314 -6.05 0.49 8.52
C ALA A 314 -6.12 1.07 7.10
N ASN A 315 -6.77 2.23 6.93
CA ASN A 315 -6.85 2.93 5.64
C ASN A 315 -5.45 3.37 5.13
N VAL A 316 -4.70 4.10 5.97
CA VAL A 316 -3.36 4.60 5.62
C VAL A 316 -2.39 3.44 5.40
N ALA A 317 -2.42 2.43 6.27
CA ALA A 317 -1.60 1.22 6.11
C ALA A 317 -1.87 0.50 4.77
N SER A 318 -3.14 0.42 4.35
CA SER A 318 -3.52 -0.18 3.07
C SER A 318 -3.00 0.62 1.87
N ASP A 319 -3.08 1.95 1.93
CA ASP A 319 -2.54 2.84 0.90
C ASP A 319 -1.01 2.75 0.82
N HIS A 320 -0.33 2.84 1.96
CA HIS A 320 1.13 2.67 2.08
C HIS A 320 1.59 1.32 1.54
N ASN A 321 0.84 0.25 1.76
CA ASN A 321 1.17 -1.05 1.20
C ASN A 321 1.10 -1.08 -0.34
N MET A 322 0.09 -0.44 -0.95
CA MET A 322 0.04 -0.35 -2.41
C MET A 322 1.22 0.44 -2.97
N ILE A 323 1.57 1.54 -2.30
CA ILE A 323 2.73 2.38 -2.66
C ILE A 323 4.01 1.56 -2.52
N LEU A 324 4.17 0.80 -1.43
CA LEU A 324 5.33 -0.07 -1.20
C LEU A 324 5.51 -1.08 -2.34
N MET A 325 4.44 -1.74 -2.77
CA MET A 325 4.49 -2.70 -3.88
C MET A 325 4.92 -2.06 -5.21
N ASP A 326 4.49 -0.83 -5.47
CA ASP A 326 4.89 -0.07 -6.67
C ASP A 326 6.38 0.34 -6.59
N VAL A 327 6.79 0.92 -5.47
CA VAL A 327 8.17 1.35 -5.20
C VAL A 327 9.13 0.15 -5.24
N LEU A 328 8.73 -1.00 -4.71
CA LEU A 328 9.52 -2.25 -4.77
C LEU A 328 9.75 -2.69 -6.22
N LYS A 329 8.71 -2.71 -7.05
CA LYS A 329 8.83 -3.08 -8.47
C LYS A 329 9.72 -2.11 -9.24
N ALA A 330 9.47 -0.81 -9.09
CA ALA A 330 10.22 0.24 -9.78
C ALA A 330 11.70 0.25 -9.37
N THR A 331 11.98 0.11 -8.07
CA THR A 331 13.35 0.11 -7.53
C THR A 331 14.09 -1.16 -7.90
N ALA A 332 13.46 -2.34 -7.82
CA ALA A 332 14.08 -3.59 -8.23
C ALA A 332 14.60 -3.52 -9.68
N ILE A 333 13.80 -2.95 -10.59
CA ILE A 333 14.16 -2.78 -12.00
C ILE A 333 15.43 -1.91 -12.18
N ARG A 334 15.54 -0.81 -11.42
CA ARG A 334 16.72 0.08 -11.43
C ARG A 334 17.98 -0.62 -10.93
N HIS A 335 17.85 -1.53 -9.98
CA HIS A 335 18.95 -2.36 -9.46
C HIS A 335 19.25 -3.60 -10.32
N GLY A 336 18.60 -3.72 -11.49
CA GLY A 336 18.77 -4.86 -12.40
C GLY A 336 18.17 -6.17 -11.88
N LEU A 337 17.28 -6.08 -10.89
CA LEU A 337 16.50 -7.16 -10.31
C LEU A 337 15.03 -7.04 -10.78
N VAL A 338 14.23 -8.05 -10.48
CA VAL A 338 12.78 -8.06 -10.67
C VAL A 338 12.16 -8.59 -9.39
N CYS A 339 11.20 -7.82 -8.85
CA CYS A 339 10.41 -8.19 -7.70
C CYS A 339 9.18 -8.99 -8.15
N LEU A 340 9.05 -10.22 -7.65
CA LEU A 340 7.85 -11.04 -7.82
C LEU A 340 6.99 -10.97 -6.55
N LEU A 341 5.74 -10.55 -6.72
CA LEU A 341 4.73 -10.49 -5.66
C LEU A 341 3.67 -11.59 -5.76
N HIS A 342 3.90 -12.59 -6.63
CA HIS A 342 2.98 -13.71 -6.78
C HIS A 342 3.07 -14.60 -5.53
N GLU A 343 1.94 -15.07 -5.00
CA GLU A 343 1.84 -15.80 -3.72
C GLU A 343 2.60 -17.13 -3.74
N LYS A 344 2.74 -17.74 -4.93
CA LYS A 344 3.56 -18.92 -5.16
C LYS A 344 4.33 -18.86 -6.49
N PRO A 345 5.49 -18.19 -6.54
CA PRO A 345 6.21 -17.98 -7.79
C PRO A 345 6.98 -19.22 -8.24
N PHE A 346 7.43 -20.05 -7.29
CA PHE A 346 8.18 -21.27 -7.53
C PHE A 346 7.51 -22.46 -6.84
N ASP A 347 7.50 -23.61 -7.53
CA ASP A 347 6.94 -24.85 -6.98
C ASP A 347 7.96 -25.55 -6.06
N GLY A 348 7.47 -26.16 -4.98
CA GLY A 348 8.28 -26.92 -4.02
C GLY A 348 9.14 -26.10 -3.02
N VAL A 349 8.98 -24.77 -2.96
CA VAL A 349 9.58 -23.87 -1.94
C VAL A 349 8.50 -23.08 -1.22
N ASN A 350 8.80 -22.35 -0.14
CA ASN A 350 7.81 -21.51 0.54
C ASN A 350 7.14 -20.51 -0.41
N GLY A 351 5.86 -20.23 -0.14
CA GLY A 351 5.14 -19.16 -0.84
C GLY A 351 5.32 -17.83 -0.14
N SER A 352 4.84 -16.77 -0.79
CA SER A 352 4.82 -15.42 -0.27
C SER A 352 3.48 -15.12 0.41
N GLY A 353 3.52 -14.89 1.73
CA GLY A 353 2.39 -14.50 2.56
C GLY A 353 2.16 -12.98 2.64
N LYS A 354 0.99 -12.62 3.16
CA LYS A 354 0.66 -11.24 3.54
C LYS A 354 -0.07 -11.23 4.87
N HIS A 355 0.66 -11.11 5.99
CA HIS A 355 0.04 -11.13 7.32
C HIS A 355 -0.51 -9.76 7.74
N ASN A 356 -1.74 -9.78 8.23
CA ASN A 356 -2.46 -8.60 8.67
C ASN A 356 -2.67 -8.68 10.19
N ASN A 357 -1.84 -7.99 10.95
CA ASN A 357 -2.05 -7.83 12.38
C ASN A 357 -3.11 -6.77 12.62
N TYR A 358 -4.28 -7.23 13.03
CA TYR A 358 -5.43 -6.38 13.24
C TYR A 358 -5.58 -6.04 14.72
N SER A 359 -5.77 -4.76 15.03
CA SER A 359 -6.21 -4.34 16.36
C SER A 359 -7.13 -3.13 16.33
N LEU A 360 -7.71 -2.77 17.48
CA LEU A 360 -8.64 -1.65 17.60
C LEU A 360 -8.11 -0.65 18.61
N ALA A 361 -7.92 0.60 18.19
CA ALA A 361 -7.44 1.67 19.04
C ALA A 361 -8.50 2.76 19.21
N THR A 362 -8.70 3.23 20.44
CA THR A 362 -9.56 4.40 20.71
C THR A 362 -8.85 5.69 20.29
N ASN A 363 -9.62 6.77 20.14
CA ASN A 363 -9.07 8.10 19.87
C ASN A 363 -8.11 8.63 20.97
N THR A 364 -8.08 8.01 22.15
CA THR A 364 -7.15 8.34 23.25
C THR A 364 -5.87 7.50 23.22
N GLY A 365 -5.74 6.58 22.25
CA GLY A 365 -4.57 5.70 22.09
C GLY A 365 -4.65 4.40 22.88
N SER A 366 -5.79 4.07 23.49
CA SER A 366 -5.95 2.83 24.25
C SER A 366 -6.34 1.68 23.32
N ASN A 367 -5.57 0.58 23.36
CA ASN A 367 -5.85 -0.63 22.59
C ASN A 367 -6.95 -1.47 23.26
N LEU A 368 -7.97 -1.87 22.49
CA LEU A 368 -9.08 -2.71 22.98
C LEU A 368 -8.70 -4.19 23.13
N LEU A 369 -7.66 -4.63 22.43
CA LEU A 369 -7.18 -6.02 22.41
C LEU A 369 -5.92 -6.21 23.25
N GLU A 370 -5.59 -5.24 24.11
CA GLU A 370 -4.49 -5.38 25.05
C GLU A 370 -4.97 -6.11 26.32
N PRO A 371 -4.42 -7.29 26.63
CA PRO A 371 -4.86 -8.08 27.78
C PRO A 371 -4.47 -7.45 29.13
N GLY A 372 -3.42 -6.60 29.15
CA GLY A 372 -2.86 -6.05 30.39
C GLY A 372 -2.17 -7.11 31.26
N THR A 373 -1.87 -6.76 32.51
CA THR A 373 -1.21 -7.65 33.47
C THR A 373 -2.15 -8.68 34.09
N THR A 374 -3.45 -8.38 34.17
CA THR A 374 -4.50 -9.28 34.70
C THR A 374 -5.63 -9.48 33.68
N PRO A 375 -5.44 -10.35 32.66
CA PRO A 375 -6.38 -10.49 31.55
C PRO A 375 -7.79 -10.90 31.99
N ALA A 376 -7.90 -11.74 33.02
CA ALA A 376 -9.17 -12.22 33.57
C ALA A 376 -10.03 -11.12 34.20
N GLN A 377 -9.41 -10.00 34.62
CA GLN A 377 -10.11 -8.87 35.25
C GLN A 377 -10.46 -7.79 34.22
N ASN A 378 -9.85 -7.83 33.04
CA ASN A 378 -10.09 -6.87 31.98
C ASN A 378 -11.35 -7.24 31.18
N ALA A 379 -12.51 -6.87 31.73
CA ALA A 379 -13.81 -7.13 31.12
C ALA A 379 -13.93 -6.51 29.71
N ARG A 380 -13.24 -5.38 29.45
CA ARG A 380 -13.18 -4.74 28.13
C ARG A 380 -12.48 -5.67 27.13
N PHE A 381 -11.27 -6.12 27.45
CA PHE A 381 -10.53 -7.07 26.61
C PHE A 381 -11.32 -8.35 26.33
N ILE A 382 -11.89 -8.97 27.37
CA ILE A 382 -12.66 -10.21 27.22
C ILE A 382 -13.87 -10.01 26.31
N CYS A 383 -14.59 -8.89 26.44
CA CYS A 383 -15.75 -8.60 25.62
C CYS A 383 -15.37 -8.49 24.13
N PHE A 384 -14.34 -7.70 23.80
CA PHE A 384 -13.89 -7.53 22.42
C PHE A 384 -13.26 -8.80 21.85
N LEU A 385 -12.45 -9.52 22.63
CA LEU A 385 -11.87 -10.79 22.22
C LEU A 385 -12.96 -11.83 21.91
N THR A 386 -13.95 -11.99 22.79
CA THR A 386 -15.05 -12.94 22.58
C THR A 386 -15.89 -12.56 21.37
N ALA A 387 -16.11 -11.26 21.15
CA ALA A 387 -16.82 -10.77 19.96
C ALA A 387 -16.07 -11.09 18.66
N ILE A 388 -14.74 -10.89 18.63
CA ILE A 388 -13.90 -11.28 17.48
C ILE A 388 -13.94 -12.79 17.27
N ILE A 389 -13.81 -13.57 18.34
CA ILE A 389 -13.85 -15.04 18.26
C ILE A 389 -15.16 -15.49 17.62
N ARG A 390 -16.28 -14.95 18.11
CA ARG A 390 -17.60 -15.26 17.58
C ARG A 390 -17.78 -14.78 16.13
N ALA A 391 -17.22 -13.64 15.77
CA ALA A 391 -17.31 -13.11 14.40
C ALA A 391 -16.54 -14.00 13.41
N VAL A 392 -15.35 -14.48 13.77
CA VAL A 392 -14.56 -15.39 12.93
C VAL A 392 -15.27 -16.74 12.78
N ASP A 393 -15.85 -17.27 13.86
CA ASP A 393 -16.63 -18.52 13.84
C ASP A 393 -17.89 -18.41 12.95
N LEU A 394 -18.63 -17.29 13.06
CA LEU A 394 -19.85 -17.06 12.27
C LEU A 394 -19.58 -16.77 10.79
N HIS A 395 -18.48 -16.08 10.50
CA HIS A 395 -18.19 -15.52 9.17
C HIS A 395 -16.91 -16.07 8.56
N ALA A 396 -16.51 -17.28 8.97
CA ALA A 396 -15.35 -17.99 8.43
C ALA A 396 -15.37 -18.06 6.89
N ASP A 397 -16.53 -18.36 6.30
CA ASP A 397 -16.71 -18.43 4.85
C ASP A 397 -16.46 -17.09 4.15
N LEU A 398 -16.89 -15.98 4.76
CA LEU A 398 -16.69 -14.64 4.24
C LEU A 398 -15.21 -14.21 4.32
N LEU A 399 -14.55 -14.53 5.43
CA LEU A 399 -13.12 -14.29 5.61
C LEU A 399 -12.28 -15.12 4.63
N ARG A 400 -12.70 -16.37 4.36
CA ARG A 400 -12.05 -17.19 3.34
C ARG A 400 -12.25 -16.59 1.94
N ALA A 401 -13.47 -16.17 1.62
CA ALA A 401 -13.77 -15.58 0.31
C ALA A 401 -12.98 -14.30 0.04
N SER A 402 -12.68 -13.49 1.06
CA SER A 402 -11.91 -12.25 0.89
C SER A 402 -10.42 -12.46 0.59
N VAL A 403 -9.87 -13.64 0.89
CA VAL A 403 -8.47 -14.00 0.62
C VAL A 403 -8.31 -15.03 -0.51
N ALA A 404 -9.42 -15.55 -1.03
CA ALA A 404 -9.42 -16.54 -2.09
C ALA A 404 -9.02 -15.91 -3.43
N ASN A 405 -7.82 -16.21 -3.90
CA ASN A 405 -7.29 -15.81 -5.20
C ASN A 405 -6.61 -17.01 -5.86
N THR A 406 -6.63 -17.09 -7.19
CA THR A 406 -6.02 -18.20 -7.94
C THR A 406 -4.53 -18.40 -7.60
N GLY A 407 -3.81 -17.31 -7.33
CA GLY A 407 -2.42 -17.36 -6.88
C GLY A 407 -2.30 -17.92 -5.46
N ASN A 408 -3.11 -17.43 -4.53
CA ASN A 408 -3.10 -17.84 -3.12
C ASN A 408 -3.58 -19.30 -2.91
N GLU A 409 -4.46 -19.84 -3.76
CA GLU A 409 -4.85 -21.28 -3.72
C GLU A 409 -3.66 -22.23 -3.92
N HIS A 410 -2.60 -21.80 -4.63
CA HIS A 410 -1.36 -22.57 -4.73
C HIS A 410 -0.47 -22.50 -3.48
N ARG A 411 -0.77 -21.59 -2.56
CA ARG A 411 -0.03 -21.37 -1.31
C ARG A 411 -0.72 -22.03 -0.12
N LEU A 412 -2.04 -21.90 0.00
CA LEU A 412 -2.81 -22.36 1.16
C LEU A 412 -2.65 -23.88 1.39
N GLY A 413 -2.44 -24.26 2.65
CA GLY A 413 -2.25 -25.67 3.06
C GLY A 413 -0.91 -26.29 2.69
N ALA A 414 0.08 -25.48 2.29
CA ALA A 414 1.47 -25.90 2.06
C ALA A 414 2.39 -25.44 3.22
N ASN A 415 3.70 -25.40 2.97
CA ASN A 415 4.73 -24.99 3.94
C ASN A 415 4.39 -23.64 4.59
N GLU A 416 4.18 -23.63 5.91
CA GLU A 416 3.91 -22.47 6.78
C GLU A 416 2.70 -21.61 6.40
N ALA A 417 1.96 -21.98 5.35
CA ALA A 417 0.74 -21.31 4.96
C ALA A 417 -0.46 -21.94 5.68
N PRO A 418 -1.40 -21.13 6.19
CA PRO A 418 -2.59 -21.66 6.84
C PRO A 418 -3.39 -22.52 5.85
N PRO A 419 -4.07 -23.58 6.34
CA PRO A 419 -5.00 -24.33 5.51
C PRO A 419 -6.18 -23.42 5.10
N ALA A 420 -6.95 -23.86 4.11
CA ALA A 420 -8.16 -23.15 3.69
C ALA A 420 -9.29 -23.17 4.74
N ILE A 421 -9.06 -23.77 5.92
CA ILE A 421 -9.99 -23.83 7.04
C ILE A 421 -9.62 -22.67 7.97
N ILE A 422 -10.58 -21.78 8.21
CA ILE A 422 -10.41 -20.67 9.14
C ILE A 422 -10.67 -21.18 10.56
N SER A 423 -9.65 -21.09 11.41
CA SER A 423 -9.75 -21.31 12.85
C SER A 423 -8.98 -20.22 13.58
N ILE A 424 -9.30 -20.04 14.86
CA ILE A 424 -8.54 -19.15 15.74
C ILE A 424 -7.50 -20.00 16.46
N TYR A 425 -6.23 -19.72 16.13
CA TYR A 425 -5.03 -20.43 16.57
C TYR A 425 -4.90 -21.85 16.00
#